data_AF-A0A969GQK2-F1
#
_entry.id   AF-A0A969GQK2-F1
#
_cell.length_a   1.000
_cell.length_b   1.000
_cell.length_c   1.000
_cell.angle_alpha   90.00
_cell.angle_beta   90.00
_cell.angle_gamma   90.00
#
_symmetry.space_group_name_H-M   'P 1'
#
loop_
_entity.id
_entity.type
_entity.pdbx_description
1 polymer ?
#
loop_
_entity_poly.entity_id
_entity_poly.type
_entity_poly.pdbx_seq_one_letter_code
_entity_poly.pdbx_strand_id
1 'polypeptide(L)' 'FAALVLIAAAAGKANATTAMGAMIFFWARLAYAIIYVIGVPWLRTAAWFVSVIGMAMIAWALLQAL' A
#
# COMPACT_ATOMS: atom_id res chain seq x y z
N PHE A 1 1.22 5.94 -3.34
CA PHE A 1 0.12 5.69 -2.38
C PHE A 1 -0.92 6.81 -2.39
N ALA A 2 -0.63 8.00 -1.86
CA ALA A 2 -1.63 9.08 -1.72
C ALA A 2 -2.39 9.38 -3.02
N ALA A 3 -1.68 9.54 -4.14
CA ALA A 3 -2.32 9.74 -5.45
C ALA A 3 -3.34 8.65 -5.81
N LEU A 4 -3.00 7.36 -5.63
CA LEU A 4 -3.91 6.24 -5.93
C LEU A 4 -5.17 6.28 -5.05
N VAL A 5 -5.02 6.57 -3.77
CA VAL A 5 -6.15 6.66 -2.81
C VAL A 5 -7.03 7.86 -3.14
N LEU A 6 -6.43 9.02 -3.45
CA LEU A 6 -7.17 10.22 -3.83
C LEU A 6 -7.95 10.01 -5.12
N ILE A 7 -7.35 9.34 -6.12
CA ILE A 7 -8.05 8.95 -7.35
C ILE A 7 -9.21 8.01 -7.03
N ALA A 8 -9.01 6.98 -6.21
CA ALA A 8 -10.07 6.05 -5.81
C ALA A 8 -11.23 6.75 -5.09
N ALA A 9 -10.93 7.72 -4.21
CA ALA A 9 -11.94 8.51 -3.53
C ALA A 9 -12.69 9.43 -4.51
N ALA A 10 -11.98 10.19 -5.34
CA ALA A 10 -12.57 11.13 -6.29
C ALA A 10 -13.40 10.44 -7.39
N ALA A 11 -12.99 9.24 -7.82
CA ALA A 11 -13.71 8.45 -8.82
C ALA A 11 -14.89 7.65 -8.23
N GLY A 12 -15.15 7.73 -6.92
CA GLY A 12 -16.17 6.91 -6.26
C GLY A 12 -15.88 5.40 -6.30
N LYS A 13 -14.61 5.01 -6.44
CA LYS A 13 -14.13 3.62 -6.53
C LYS A 13 -13.51 3.12 -5.22
N ALA A 14 -13.73 3.83 -4.12
CA ALA A 14 -13.34 3.36 -2.79
C ALA A 14 -14.16 2.13 -2.40
N ASN A 15 -13.53 0.96 -2.41
CA ASN A 15 -14.13 -0.33 -2.11
C ASN A 15 -13.22 -1.18 -1.19
N ALA A 16 -13.68 -2.38 -0.83
CA ALA A 16 -12.96 -3.30 0.05
C ALA A 16 -11.53 -3.61 -0.44
N THR A 17 -11.31 -3.75 -1.75
CA THR A 17 -9.98 -4.02 -2.34
C THR A 17 -9.04 -2.82 -2.18
N THR A 18 -9.52 -1.61 -2.48
CA THR A 18 -8.71 -0.38 -2.28
C THR A 18 -8.41 -0.12 -0.79
N ALA A 19 -9.36 -0.42 0.10
CA ALA A 19 -9.16 -0.34 1.54
C ALA A 19 -8.12 -1.35 2.03
N MET A 20 -8.20 -2.61 1.58
CA MET A 20 -7.23 -3.65 1.88
C MET A 20 -5.82 -3.25 1.42
N GLY A 21 -5.69 -2.79 0.17
CA GLY A 21 -4.41 -2.31 -0.36
C GLY A 21 -3.83 -1.14 0.45
N ALA A 22 -4.70 -0.25 0.95
CA ALA A 22 -4.29 0.84 1.81
C ALA A 22 -3.83 0.39 3.20
N MET A 23 -4.53 -0.56 3.81
CA MET A 23 -4.10 -1.17 5.08
C MET A 23 -2.74 -1.85 4.94
N ILE A 24 -2.54 -2.65 3.88
CA ILE A 24 -1.27 -3.33 3.59
C ILE A 24 -0.14 -2.30 3.47
N PHE A 25 -0.33 -1.24 2.68
CA PHE A 25 0.67 -0.19 2.54
C PHE A 25 0.99 0.47 3.89
N PHE A 26 -0.04 0.87 4.64
CA PHE A 26 0.14 1.56 5.92
C PHE A 26 0.92 0.71 6.93
N TRP A 27 0.47 -0.53 7.17
CA TRP A 27 1.10 -1.41 8.14
C TRP A 27 2.50 -1.85 7.70
N ALA A 28 2.73 -2.07 6.41
CA ALA A 28 4.06 -2.37 5.90
C ALA A 28 5.04 -1.19 6.10
N ARG A 29 4.57 0.06 6.01
CA ARG A 29 5.39 1.25 6.30
C ARG A 29 5.66 1.43 7.78
N LEU A 30 4.68 1.14 8.64
CA LEU A 30 4.90 1.13 10.08
C LEU A 30 5.93 0.06 10.46
N ALA A 31 5.77 -1.17 9.95
CA ALA A 31 6.73 -2.25 10.15
C ALA A 31 8.12 -1.88 9.62
N TYR A 32 8.22 -1.29 8.42
CA TYR A 32 9.49 -0.80 7.87
C TYR A 32 10.19 0.17 8.83
N ALA A 33 9.46 1.13 9.40
CA ALA A 33 10.03 2.11 10.33
C ALA A 33 10.59 1.43 11.59
N ILE A 34 9.84 0.48 12.17
CA ILE A 34 10.29 -0.29 13.33
C ILE A 34 11.55 -1.10 12.98
N ILE A 35 11.55 -1.81 11.84
CA ILE A 35 12.70 -2.61 11.38
C ILE A 35 13.92 -1.73 11.11
N TYR A 36 13.71 -0.53 10.57
CA TYR A 36 14.77 0.45 10.33
C TYR A 36 15.48 0.83 11.62
N VAL A 37 14.73 1.09 12.69
CA VAL A 37 15.28 1.40 14.02
C VAL A 37 16.06 0.22 14.61
N ILE A 38 15.57 -1.01 14.42
CA ILE A 38 16.24 -2.23 14.91
C ILE A 38 17.52 -2.55 14.10
N GLY A 39 17.63 -2.05 12.87
CA GLY A 39 18.85 -2.15 12.06
C GLY A 39 18.99 -3.43 11.23
N VAL A 40 17.91 -4.15 10.94
CA VAL A 40 17.95 -5.39 10.13
C VAL A 40 17.72 -5.09 8.64
N PRO A 41 18.75 -5.12 7.77
CA PRO A 41 18.63 -4.59 6.41
C PRO A 41 17.68 -5.37 5.50
N TRP A 42 17.71 -6.70 5.55
CA TRP A 42 16.92 -7.58 4.65
C TRP A 42 15.41 -7.48 4.92
N LEU A 43 15.04 -7.37 6.20
CA LEU A 43 13.64 -7.23 6.61
C LEU A 43 13.04 -5.90 6.13
N ARG A 44 13.84 -4.83 6.04
CA ARG A 44 13.39 -3.55 5.48
C ARG A 44 13.02 -3.71 4.02
N THR A 45 13.83 -4.43 3.25
CA THR A 45 13.54 -4.69 1.83
C THR A 45 12.25 -5.47 1.68
N ALA A 46 12.04 -6.51 2.50
CA ALA A 46 10.79 -7.26 2.51
C ALA A 46 9.57 -6.37 2.83
N ALA A 47 9.63 -5.55 3.88
CA ALA A 47 8.55 -4.62 4.25
C ALA A 47 8.28 -3.57 3.16
N TRP A 48 9.33 -3.12 2.47
CA TRP A 48 9.18 -2.23 1.32
C TRP A 48 8.43 -2.91 0.17
N PHE A 49 8.78 -4.16 -0.17
CA PHE A 49 8.06 -4.94 -1.20
C PHE A 49 6.59 -5.17 -0.83
N VAL A 50 6.29 -5.50 0.42
CA VAL A 50 4.89 -5.64 0.89
C VAL A 50 4.11 -4.33 0.72
N SER A 51 4.75 -3.18 0.98
CA SER A 51 4.13 -1.88 0.71
C SER A 51 3.79 -1.69 -0.77
N VAL A 52 4.67 -2.15 -1.66
CA VAL A 52 4.46 -2.08 -3.12
C VAL A 52 3.27 -2.94 -3.54
N ILE A 53 3.10 -4.13 -2.96
CA ILE A 53 1.93 -4.99 -3.21
C ILE A 53 0.62 -4.26 -2.86
N GLY A 54 0.56 -3.59 -1.70
CA GLY A 54 -0.60 -2.80 -1.31
C GLY A 54 -0.94 -1.69 -2.32
N MET A 55 0.08 -0.99 -2.86
CA MET A 55 -0.13 0.00 -3.92
C MET A 55 -0.58 -0.63 -5.25
N ALA A 56 0.00 -1.77 -5.62
CA ALA A 56 -0.37 -2.50 -6.83
C ALA A 56 -1.83 -2.97 -6.79
N MET A 57 -2.32 -3.40 -5.62
CA MET A 57 -3.73 -3.75 -5.44
C MET A 57 -4.67 -2.57 -5.68
N ILE A 58 -4.35 -1.38 -5.15
CA ILE A 58 -5.16 -0.17 -5.38
C ILE A 58 -5.12 0.20 -6.87
N ALA A 59 -3.93 0.17 -7.49
CA ALA A 59 -3.78 0.46 -8.91
C ALA A 59 -4.57 -0.52 -9.79
N TRP A 60 -4.53 -1.81 -9.48
CA TRP A 60 -5.26 -2.84 -10.20
C TRP A 60 -6.78 -2.65 -10.08
N ALA A 61 -7.28 -2.39 -8.87
CA ALA A 61 -8.70 -2.12 -8.65
C ALA A 61 -9.20 -0.89 -9.42
N LEU A 62 -8.36 0.14 -9.58
CA LEU A 62 -8.66 1.31 -10.41
C LEU A 62 -8.66 0.98 -11.90
N LEU A 63 -7.70 0.17 -12.37
CA LEU A 63 -7.61 -0.22 -13.77
C LEU A 63 -8.78 -1.10 -14.22
N GLN A 64 -9.25 -2.01 -13.36
CA GLN A 64 -10.44 -2.83 -13.64
C GLN A 64 -11.74 -2.04 -13.70
N ALA A 65 -11.72 -0.80 -13.19
CA ALA A 65 -12.89 0.04 -13.04
C ALA A 65 -13.05 1.08 -14.17
N LEU A 66 -12.09 1.12 -15.11
CA LEU A 66 -12.12 1.84 -16.38
C LEU A 66 -12.90 1.03 -17.42
#